data_AF-A0A3D0UVY3-F1
#
_entry.id   AF-A0A3D0UVY3-F1
#
_cell.length_a   1.000
_cell.length_b   1.000
_cell.length_c   1.000
_cell.angle_alpha   90.00
_cell.angle_beta   90.00
_cell.angle_gamma   90.00
#
_symmetry.space_group_name_H-M   'P 1'
#
loop_
_entity.id
_entity.type
_entity.pdbx_description
1 polymer ?
#
loop_
_entity_poly.entity_id
_entity_poly.type
_entity_poly.pdbx_seq_one_letter_code
_entity_poly.pdbx_strand_id
1 'polypeptide(L)'
;MIEVHHQEHKIIKTIESPRDLQLAPDIVQYSFTYGTHDEVRDILLLSRPDYTVYDEVRNKSDFDLYKDLRLTGIGLVGVIHATRPVDSIQRFL
;
A
#
# COMPACT_ATOMS: atom_id res chain seq x y z
N MET A 1 -2.05 -9.56 10.75
CA MET A 1 -0.99 -8.54 10.66
C MET A 1 -1.55 -7.15 10.91
N ILE A 2 -2.52 -6.68 10.10
CA ILE A 2 -3.14 -5.36 10.26
C ILE A 2 -3.71 -5.19 11.68
N GLU A 3 -4.56 -6.10 12.13
CA GLU A 3 -5.17 -6.05 13.48
C GLU A 3 -4.13 -6.10 14.62
N VAL A 4 -3.06 -6.87 14.46
CA VAL A 4 -2.00 -6.99 15.47
C VAL A 4 -1.27 -5.66 15.66
N HIS A 5 -0.81 -5.04 14.56
CA HIS A 5 -0.13 -3.74 14.64
C HIS A 5 -1.09 -2.60 15.02
N HIS A 6 -2.37 -2.72 14.68
CA HIS A 6 -3.39 -1.77 15.10
C HIS A 6 -3.60 -1.80 16.61
N GLN A 7 -3.61 -2.99 17.22
CA GLN A 7 -3.63 -3.16 18.69
C GLN A 7 -2.38 -2.59 19.38
N GLU A 8 -1.25 -2.50 18.68
CA GLU A 8 -0.02 -1.85 19.15
C GLU A 8 -0.03 -0.31 18.98
N HIS A 9 -1.20 0.28 18.66
CA HIS A 9 -1.39 1.71 18.39
C HIS A 9 -0.56 2.25 17.21
N LYS A 10 -0.24 1.39 16.22
CA LYS A 10 0.36 1.83 14.95
C LYS A 10 -0.70 2.40 14.03
N ILE A 11 -0.36 3.48 13.33
CA ILE A 11 -1.21 4.08 12.31
C ILE A 11 -1.06 3.25 11.03
N ILE A 12 -2.13 2.56 10.66
CA ILE A 12 -2.16 1.71 9.48
C ILE A 12 -3.15 2.28 8.47
N LYS A 13 -2.75 2.26 7.21
CA LYS A 13 -3.63 2.55 6.07
C LYS A 13 -3.51 1.47 5.02
N THR A 14 -4.54 1.29 4.21
CA THR A 14 -4.50 0.32 3.11
C THR A 14 -4.76 0.99 1.77
N ILE A 15 -4.28 0.37 0.70
CA ILE A 15 -4.56 0.74 -0.68
C ILE A 15 -5.08 -0.52 -1.39
N GLU A 16 -6.34 -0.49 -1.82
CA GLU A 16 -7.08 -1.66 -2.31
C GLU A 16 -7.85 -1.34 -3.59
N SER A 17 -8.04 -2.30 -4.49
CA SER A 17 -8.85 -2.09 -5.68
C SER A 17 -9.47 -3.41 -6.19
N PRO A 18 -10.74 -3.71 -5.83
CA PRO A 18 -11.67 -2.96 -4.97
C PRO A 18 -11.36 -3.10 -3.46
N ARG A 19 -12.11 -2.39 -2.58
CA ARG A 19 -11.98 -2.55 -1.12
C ARG A 19 -12.64 -3.86 -0.67
N ASP A 20 -11.83 -4.85 -0.33
CA ASP A 20 -12.29 -6.19 0.05
C ASP A 20 -11.99 -6.53 1.52
N LEU A 21 -11.02 -5.83 2.15
CA LEU A 21 -10.67 -6.09 3.53
C LEU A 21 -11.76 -5.61 4.49
N GLN A 22 -12.17 -6.48 5.41
CA GLN A 22 -13.07 -6.15 6.52
C GLN A 22 -12.23 -5.71 7.71
N LEU A 23 -12.03 -4.40 7.85
CA LEU A 23 -11.20 -3.80 8.90
C LEU A 23 -12.02 -2.96 9.87
N ALA A 24 -11.43 -2.64 11.02
CA ALA A 24 -12.04 -1.75 11.98
C ALA A 24 -12.30 -0.36 11.34
N PRO A 25 -13.39 0.33 11.71
CA PRO A 25 -13.81 1.57 11.03
C PRO A 25 -12.81 2.73 11.08
N ASP A 26 -11.87 2.68 12.02
CA ASP A 26 -10.81 3.67 12.21
C ASP A 26 -9.58 3.43 11.34
N ILE A 27 -9.47 2.26 10.70
CA ILE A 27 -8.42 1.98 9.71
C ILE A 27 -8.86 2.54 8.36
N VAL A 28 -8.09 3.50 7.85
CA VAL A 28 -8.40 4.16 6.59
C VAL A 28 -8.00 3.28 5.41
N GLN A 29 -8.97 2.99 4.55
CA GLN A 29 -8.78 2.21 3.32
C GLN A 29 -8.89 3.13 2.10
N TYR A 30 -7.84 3.25 1.29
CA TYR A 30 -7.86 3.95 0.01
C TYR A 30 -8.20 2.99 -1.12
N SER A 31 -8.77 3.52 -2.20
CA SER A 31 -8.99 2.72 -3.39
C SER A 31 -8.88 3.55 -4.66
N PHE A 32 -8.23 2.96 -5.67
CA PHE A 32 -8.05 3.61 -6.97
C PHE A 32 -9.36 3.80 -7.75
N THR A 33 -10.45 3.17 -7.30
CA THR A 33 -11.80 3.45 -7.82
C THR A 33 -12.28 4.85 -7.45
N TYR A 34 -11.77 5.44 -6.36
CA TYR A 34 -12.23 6.71 -5.80
C TYR A 34 -11.16 7.81 -5.80
N GLY A 35 -9.96 7.53 -6.30
CA GLY A 35 -8.86 8.49 -6.36
C GLY A 35 -7.73 7.98 -7.23
N THR A 36 -6.96 8.89 -7.81
CA THR A 36 -5.82 8.57 -8.66
C THR A 36 -4.59 8.17 -7.83
N HIS A 37 -3.59 7.54 -8.48
CA HIS A 37 -2.31 7.22 -7.83
C HIS A 37 -1.61 8.45 -7.25
N ASP A 38 -1.66 9.59 -7.93
CA ASP A 38 -1.05 10.83 -7.45
C ASP A 38 -1.77 11.37 -6.20
N GLU A 39 -3.10 11.37 -6.18
CA GLU A 39 -3.86 11.80 -5.00
C GLU A 39 -3.60 10.89 -3.80
N VAL A 40 -3.59 9.57 -4.01
CA VAL A 40 -3.27 8.59 -2.96
C VAL A 40 -1.83 8.78 -2.47
N ARG A 41 -0.88 9.03 -3.38
CA ARG A 41 0.51 9.35 -3.03
C ARG A 41 0.56 10.54 -2.09
N ASP A 42 -0.01 11.67 -2.51
CA ASP A 42 0.12 12.93 -1.80
C ASP A 42 -0.53 12.83 -0.41
N ILE A 43 -1.68 12.17 -0.30
CA ILE A 43 -2.34 11.91 0.99
C ILE A 43 -1.45 11.05 1.91
N LEU A 44 -0.83 9.99 1.39
CA LEU A 44 0.04 9.12 2.18
C LEU A 44 1.34 9.82 2.58
N LEU A 45 1.91 10.65 1.71
CA LEU A 45 3.09 11.46 2.03
C LEU A 45 2.80 12.52 3.09
N LEU A 46 1.60 13.11 3.10
CA LEU A 46 1.19 14.06 4.13
C LEU A 46 0.86 13.37 5.46
N SER A 47 0.22 12.20 5.41
CA SER A 47 -0.22 11.51 6.62
C SER A 47 0.82 10.59 7.25
N ARG A 48 1.86 10.18 6.51
CA ARG A 48 3.01 9.37 6.96
C ARG A 48 2.63 8.27 7.96
N PRO A 49 1.75 7.32 7.58
CA PRO A 49 1.39 6.22 8.47
C PRO A 49 2.61 5.36 8.80
N ASP A 50 2.57 4.67 9.95
CA ASP A 50 3.61 3.70 10.34
C ASP A 50 3.69 2.58 9.30
N TYR A 51 2.53 2.07 8.88
CA TYR A 51 2.42 1.03 7.88
C TYR A 51 1.36 1.35 6.82
N THR A 52 1.68 1.00 5.59
CA THR A 52 0.72 0.98 4.48
C THR A 52 0.69 -0.41 3.86
N VAL A 53 -0.48 -1.02 3.82
CA VAL A 53 -0.71 -2.28 3.12
C VAL A 53 -1.20 -1.97 1.72
N TYR A 54 -0.38 -2.31 0.73
CA TYR A 54 -0.68 -2.17 -0.68
C TYR A 54 -1.10 -3.54 -1.21
N ASP A 55 -2.39 -3.71 -1.50
CA ASP A 55 -2.97 -5.02 -1.82
C ASP A 55 -2.20 -5.76 -2.94
N GLU A 56 -2.10 -5.16 -4.13
CA GLU A 56 -1.35 -5.75 -5.23
C GLU A 56 -0.69 -4.69 -6.13
N VAL A 57 0.59 -4.90 -6.46
CA VAL A 57 1.33 -4.07 -7.41
C VAL A 57 1.24 -4.71 -8.81
N ARG A 58 0.39 -4.16 -9.68
CA ARG A 58 0.03 -4.78 -10.97
C ARG A 58 0.66 -4.09 -12.17
N ASN A 59 0.51 -2.77 -12.25
CA ASN A 59 0.86 -1.98 -13.42
C ASN A 59 1.98 -0.96 -13.09
N LYS A 60 2.48 -0.28 -14.13
CA LYS A 60 3.58 0.67 -13.97
C LYS A 60 3.30 1.75 -12.91
N SER A 61 2.09 2.31 -12.88
CA SER A 61 1.73 3.33 -11.88
C SER A 61 1.71 2.79 -10.46
N ASP A 62 1.36 1.51 -10.26
CA ASP A 62 1.50 0.86 -8.95
C ASP A 62 2.96 0.75 -8.54
N PHE A 63 3.84 0.37 -9.46
CA PHE A 63 5.29 0.26 -9.19
C PHE A 63 5.90 1.61 -8.86
N ASP A 64 5.55 2.66 -9.60
CA ASP A 64 6.04 4.01 -9.35
C ASP A 64 5.54 4.52 -7.99
N LEU A 65 4.25 4.35 -7.68
CA LEU A 65 3.70 4.72 -6.37
C LEU A 65 4.35 3.93 -5.22
N TYR A 66 4.50 2.62 -5.37
CA TYR A 66 5.11 1.76 -4.35
C TYR A 66 6.56 2.18 -4.08
N LYS A 67 7.34 2.45 -5.13
CA LYS A 67 8.72 2.94 -5.03
C LYS A 67 8.78 4.29 -4.31
N ASP A 68 7.94 5.25 -4.72
CA ASP A 68 7.91 6.59 -4.12
C ASP A 68 7.62 6.50 -2.62
N LEU A 69 6.55 5.79 -2.24
CA LEU A 69 6.17 5.61 -0.85
C LEU A 69 7.28 4.88 -0.06
N ARG A 70 7.93 3.86 -0.64
CA ARG A 70 9.00 3.09 0.04
C ARG A 70 10.20 3.95 0.36
N LEU A 71 10.56 4.88 -0.52
CA LEU A 71 11.69 5.78 -0.34
C LEU A 71 11.44 6.86 0.71
N THR A 72 10.19 7.07 1.14
CA THR A 72 9.83 8.10 2.13
C THR A 72 9.88 7.63 3.59
N GLY A 73 10.19 6.35 3.79
CA GLY A 73 10.27 5.71 5.11
C GLY A 73 8.93 5.18 5.65
N ILE A 74 7.87 5.16 4.83
CA ILE A 74 6.61 4.48 5.17
C ILE A 74 6.84 2.97 5.13
N GLY A 75 6.41 2.25 6.17
CA GLY A 75 6.47 0.79 6.23
C GLY A 75 5.51 0.15 5.24
N LEU A 76 5.99 -0.22 4.04
CA LEU A 76 5.14 -0.84 3.02
C LEU A 76 5.17 -2.35 3.06
N VAL A 77 3.99 -2.94 2.99
CA VAL A 77 3.78 -4.36 2.74
C VAL A 77 2.88 -4.47 1.52
N GLY A 78 3.23 -5.30 0.55
CA GLY A 78 2.35 -5.55 -0.59
C GLY A 78 2.68 -6.82 -1.35
N VAL A 79 1.80 -7.20 -2.27
CA VAL A 79 1.88 -8.45 -3.03
C VAL A 79 2.25 -8.18 -4.48
N ILE A 80 3.11 -9.04 -5.03
CA ILE A 80 3.47 -9.06 -6.45
C ILE A 80 3.30 -10.50 -6.94
N HIS A 81 2.54 -10.68 -8.01
CA HIS A 81 2.46 -11.97 -8.68
C HIS A 81 3.68 -12.19 -9.57
N ALA A 82 4.38 -13.29 -9.31
CA ALA A 82 5.58 -13.71 -10.01
C ALA A 82 5.72 -15.24 -9.94
N THR A 83 6.22 -15.87 -11.00
CA THR A 83 6.44 -17.33 -11.04
C THR A 83 7.59 -17.74 -10.12
N ARG A 84 8.64 -16.92 -10.06
CA ARG A 84 9.79 -17.10 -9.15
C ARG A 84 10.07 -15.80 -8.39
N PRO A 85 10.68 -15.87 -7.20
CA PRO A 85 11.05 -14.67 -6.43
C PRO A 85 11.94 -13.67 -7.19
N VAL A 86 12.78 -14.12 -8.12
CA VAL A 86 13.61 -13.22 -8.93
C VAL A 86 12.78 -12.41 -9.93
N ASP A 87 11.67 -12.97 -10.42
CA ASP A 87 10.83 -12.30 -11.41
C ASP A 87 10.11 -11.10 -10.77
N SER A 88 9.80 -11.13 -9.46
CA SER A 88 9.21 -9.97 -8.77
C SER A 88 10.20 -8.81 -8.62
N ILE A 89 11.49 -9.09 -8.46
CA ILE A 89 12.56 -8.08 -8.45
C ILE A 89 12.68 -7.46 -9.84
N GLN A 90 12.65 -8.28 -10.90
CA GLN A 90 12.75 -7.80 -12.28
C GLN A 90 11.62 -6.82 -12.67
N ARG A 91 10.45 -6.91 -12.05
CA ARG A 91 9.34 -5.98 -12.32
C ARG A 91 9.60 -4.53 -11.86
N PHE A 92 10.62 -4.30 -11.03
CA PHE A 92 11.04 -2.96 -10.61
C PHE A 92 12.16 -2.36 -11.50
N LEU A 93 12.72 -3.14 -12.45
CA LEU A 93 13.80 -2.71 -13.34
C LEU A 93 13.28 -2.08 -14.63
#